data_AF-A0A9D2RZU4-F1
#
_entry.id   AF-A0A9D2RZU4-F1
#
_cell.length_a   1.000
_cell.length_b   1.000
_cell.length_c   1.000
_cell.angle_alpha   90.00
_cell.angle_beta   90.00
_cell.angle_gamma   90.00
#
_symmetry.space_group_name_H-M   'P 1'
#
loop_
_entity.id
_entity.type
_entity.pdbx_description
1 polymer ?
#
loop_
_entity_poly.entity_id
_entity_poly.type
_entity_poly.pdbx_seq_one_letter_code
_entity_poly.pdbx_strand_id
1 'polypeptide(L)'
;MWKSRLCYLLVLLCTSVFFICYNGYISLYVFVLSLLFPVFAFLLSLPGILGLRVELLAGREGPGASLTGTSCARKGEAIPLQLAVWNATPFSSGRVQARLTVVNTFTGQREEERFSFTAGPRRQVFQHQLSSRTCGRVVCQVDRLWACDYLGLFALPVRHPRGLSATFWPTVYPLELEVRESSIPDSEGERYSQKKPGDDPTELFALRDYREGDRLSRIHWKLSQKMGRTLVKELGLPLSDHLLFLLDLNGGGLEADLLLDALASLSSALTEGEHAHRVAFWDGAAQKLQCREVTQPEDLLPLWQEVLAAGSGSPLPLGQEGALPAGLSHVLYVCCQPQGPVLLALGDKYPSAQLTVLQGGSASKEAPLPAGARRILLTPGQVAQNLNGLTL
;
A
#
# COMPACT_ATOMS: atom_id res chain seq x y z
N MET A 1 -31.35 8.09 -18.95
CA MET A 1 -31.29 8.86 -20.22
C MET A 1 -32.09 8.19 -21.33
N TRP A 2 -31.78 6.96 -21.77
CA TRP A 2 -32.50 6.35 -22.91
C TRP A 2 -34.02 6.21 -22.67
N LYS A 3 -34.43 5.76 -21.48
CA LYS A 3 -35.84 5.70 -21.08
C LYS A 3 -36.53 7.07 -21.16
N SER A 4 -35.89 8.13 -20.64
CA SER A 4 -36.44 9.49 -20.66
C SER A 4 -36.60 10.04 -22.10
N ARG A 5 -35.60 9.79 -22.96
CA ARG A 5 -35.65 10.18 -24.38
C ARG A 5 -36.78 9.46 -25.13
N LEU A 6 -36.97 8.17 -24.87
CA LEU A 6 -38.03 7.38 -25.48
C LEU A 6 -39.41 7.86 -25.03
N CYS A 7 -39.61 8.08 -23.72
CA CYS A 7 -40.87 8.62 -23.21
C CYS A 7 -41.18 9.99 -23.83
N TYR A 8 -40.17 10.85 -23.97
CA TYR A 8 -40.38 12.17 -24.56
C TYR A 8 -40.70 12.12 -26.05
N LEU A 9 -40.04 11.22 -26.79
CA LEU A 9 -40.34 10.98 -28.20
C LEU A 9 -41.78 10.48 -28.37
N LEU A 10 -42.25 9.60 -27.49
CA LEU A 10 -43.65 9.14 -27.50
C LEU A 10 -44.64 10.29 -27.21
N VAL A 11 -44.32 11.18 -26.27
CA VAL A 11 -45.11 12.40 -26.03
C VAL A 11 -45.18 13.27 -27.28
N LEU A 12 -44.04 13.49 -27.95
CA LEU A 12 -43.97 14.30 -29.17
C LEU A 12 -44.73 13.64 -30.34
N LEU A 13 -44.72 12.32 -30.43
CA LEU A 13 -45.51 11.58 -31.42
C LEU A 13 -47.01 11.72 -31.13
N CYS A 14 -47.45 11.58 -29.88
CA CYS A 14 -48.84 11.76 -29.50
C CYS A 14 -49.33 13.20 -29.77
N THR A 15 -48.53 14.23 -29.46
CA THR A 15 -48.89 15.63 -29.76
C THR A 15 -48.90 15.92 -31.26
N SER A 16 -48.01 15.29 -32.04
CA SER A 16 -48.01 15.37 -33.51
C SER A 16 -49.28 14.78 -34.11
N VAL A 17 -49.69 13.58 -33.65
CA VAL A 17 -50.92 12.94 -34.11
C VAL A 17 -52.14 13.78 -33.73
N PHE A 18 -52.17 14.33 -32.50
CA PHE A 18 -53.24 15.24 -32.08
C PHE A 18 -53.31 16.49 -32.96
N PHE A 19 -52.17 17.06 -33.33
CA PHE A 19 -52.09 18.20 -34.26
C PHE A 19 -52.65 17.88 -35.65
N ILE A 20 -52.36 16.69 -36.18
CA ILE A 20 -52.87 16.26 -37.50
C ILE A 20 -54.37 15.97 -37.45
N CYS A 21 -54.86 15.31 -36.39
CA CYS A 21 -56.25 14.87 -36.28
C CYS A 21 -57.22 15.98 -35.85
N TYR A 22 -56.74 17.02 -35.15
CA TYR A 22 -57.57 18.10 -34.62
C TYR A 22 -57.18 19.45 -35.24
N ASN A 23 -58.03 19.96 -36.13
CA ASN A 23 -57.83 21.25 -36.79
C ASN A 23 -58.34 22.40 -35.91
N GLY A 24 -57.53 22.84 -34.95
CA GLY A 24 -57.85 23.97 -34.08
C GLY A 24 -56.60 24.57 -33.42
N TYR A 25 -56.69 25.84 -33.01
CA TYR A 25 -55.54 26.60 -32.48
C TYR A 25 -54.89 25.93 -31.25
N ILE A 26 -55.69 25.19 -30.46
CA ILE A 26 -55.21 24.48 -29.26
C ILE A 26 -54.19 23.41 -29.61
N SER A 27 -54.39 22.64 -30.70
CA SER A 27 -53.47 21.57 -31.07
C SER A 27 -52.13 22.13 -31.55
N LEU A 28 -52.14 23.28 -32.25
CA LEU A 28 -50.94 24.04 -32.61
C LEU A 28 -50.16 24.47 -31.35
N TYR A 29 -50.82 25.07 -30.36
CA TYR A 29 -50.17 25.53 -29.13
C TYR A 29 -49.54 24.39 -28.33
N VAL A 30 -50.25 23.26 -28.17
CA VAL A 30 -49.74 22.08 -27.46
C VAL A 30 -48.51 21.51 -28.17
N PHE A 31 -48.56 21.42 -29.50
CA PHE A 31 -47.43 20.91 -30.28
C PHE A 31 -46.20 21.82 -30.18
N VAL A 32 -46.36 23.13 -30.40
CA VAL A 32 -45.26 24.11 -30.30
C VAL A 32 -44.67 24.14 -28.89
N LEU A 33 -45.51 24.13 -27.85
CA LEU A 33 -45.03 24.09 -26.47
C LEU A 33 -44.25 22.80 -26.19
N SER A 34 -44.72 21.65 -26.68
CA SER A 34 -43.99 20.38 -26.58
C SER A 34 -42.66 20.39 -27.34
N LEU A 35 -42.50 21.21 -28.38
CA LEU A 35 -41.22 21.33 -29.09
C LEU A 35 -40.24 22.27 -28.38
N LEU A 36 -40.74 23.33 -27.73
CA LEU A 36 -39.93 24.32 -27.01
C LEU A 36 -39.55 23.89 -25.59
N PHE A 37 -40.37 23.04 -24.96
CA PHE A 37 -40.19 22.61 -23.58
C PHE A 37 -38.82 21.98 -23.25
N PRO A 38 -38.18 21.16 -24.11
CA PRO A 38 -36.84 20.62 -23.84
C PRO A 38 -35.78 21.71 -23.75
N VAL A 39 -35.87 22.71 -24.63
CA VAL A 39 -34.93 23.84 -24.66
C VAL A 39 -35.12 24.68 -23.40
N PHE A 40 -36.37 24.96 -23.03
CA PHE A 40 -36.68 25.68 -21.80
C PHE A 40 -36.20 24.93 -20.55
N ALA A 41 -36.48 23.62 -20.44
CA ALA A 41 -36.05 22.80 -19.32
C ALA A 41 -34.52 22.69 -19.23
N PHE A 42 -33.83 22.62 -20.37
CA PHE A 42 -32.38 22.62 -20.43
C PHE A 42 -31.80 23.95 -19.92
N LEU A 43 -32.29 25.09 -20.43
CA LEU A 43 -31.86 26.42 -20.01
C LEU A 43 -32.10 26.67 -18.51
N LEU A 44 -33.24 26.20 -17.99
CA LEU A 44 -33.54 26.30 -16.57
C LEU A 44 -32.60 25.44 -15.70
N SER A 45 -32.19 24.27 -16.19
CA SER A 45 -31.28 23.36 -15.47
C SER A 45 -29.80 23.75 -15.57
N LEU A 46 -29.43 24.58 -16.55
CA LEU A 46 -28.04 24.90 -16.87
C LEU A 46 -27.28 25.61 -15.72
N PRO A 47 -27.83 26.60 -15.00
CA PRO A 47 -27.20 27.15 -13.81
C PRO A 47 -26.95 26.09 -12.73
N GLY A 48 -27.91 25.17 -12.56
CA GLY A 48 -27.80 24.05 -11.63
C GLY A 48 -26.70 23.05 -12.02
N ILE A 49 -26.50 22.82 -13.32
CA ILE A 49 -25.43 21.94 -13.82
C ILE A 49 -24.06 22.59 -13.67
N LEU A 50 -23.92 23.85 -14.06
CA LEU A 50 -22.64 24.58 -14.01
C LEU A 50 -22.20 24.93 -12.58
N GLY A 51 -23.17 25.13 -11.68
CA GLY A 51 -22.91 25.40 -10.26
C GLY A 51 -22.58 24.15 -9.43
N LEU A 52 -22.62 22.95 -10.02
CA LEU A 52 -22.37 21.70 -9.31
C LEU A 52 -20.91 21.62 -8.86
N ARG A 53 -20.72 21.42 -7.55
CA ARG A 53 -19.41 21.17 -6.94
C ARG A 53 -19.42 19.81 -6.25
N VAL A 54 -18.34 19.08 -6.46
CA VAL A 54 -18.11 17.77 -5.91
C VAL A 54 -16.72 17.76 -5.28
N GLU A 55 -16.65 17.32 -4.04
CA GLU A 55 -15.41 17.08 -3.32
C GLU A 55 -15.40 15.65 -2.80
N LEU A 56 -14.26 15.00 -2.94
CA LEU A 56 -13.98 13.72 -2.32
C LEU A 56 -13.08 13.98 -1.12
N LEU A 57 -13.49 13.51 0.05
CA LEU A 57 -12.76 13.63 1.31
C LEU A 57 -12.52 12.23 1.87
N ALA A 58 -11.31 11.97 2.36
CA ALA A 58 -10.96 10.76 3.10
C ALA A 58 -10.39 11.18 4.44
N GLY A 59 -10.85 10.54 5.52
CA GLY A 59 -10.30 10.81 6.83
C GLY A 59 -11.20 10.37 7.97
N ARG A 60 -10.55 9.95 9.05
CA ARG A 60 -11.17 9.71 10.34
C ARG A 60 -11.36 11.08 11.01
N GLU A 61 -12.59 11.46 11.34
CA GLU A 61 -12.82 12.58 12.25
C GLU A 61 -12.23 12.18 13.62
N GLY A 62 -11.05 12.68 13.95
CA GLY A 62 -10.35 12.39 15.20
C GLY A 62 -9.13 13.32 15.40
N PRO A 63 -8.76 13.65 16.66
CA PRO A 63 -7.65 14.55 16.96
C PRO A 63 -6.32 13.88 16.57
N GLY A 64 -5.77 14.28 15.42
CA GLY A 64 -4.60 13.66 14.79
C GLY A 64 -4.71 13.51 13.27
N ALA A 65 -5.85 13.84 12.67
CA ALA A 65 -6.02 13.85 11.21
C ALA A 65 -5.08 14.87 10.56
N SER A 66 -4.03 14.40 9.87
CA SER A 66 -3.18 15.24 9.05
C SER A 66 -4.04 15.88 7.96
N LEU A 67 -4.06 17.22 7.94
CA LEU A 67 -4.71 18.04 6.91
C LEU A 67 -4.01 17.96 5.54
N THR A 68 -3.04 17.04 5.40
CA THR A 68 -2.21 16.83 4.23
C THR A 68 -1.89 15.34 4.09
N GLY A 69 -2.28 14.75 2.95
CA GLY A 69 -1.64 13.58 2.36
C GLY A 69 -1.96 12.21 2.96
N THR A 70 -2.68 11.41 2.18
CA THR A 70 -2.73 9.93 2.25
C THR A 70 -3.26 9.33 3.55
N SER A 71 -4.55 8.93 3.55
CA SER A 71 -5.10 8.15 4.65
C SER A 71 -4.43 6.78 4.74
N CYS A 72 -4.17 6.28 5.95
CA CYS A 72 -3.59 4.97 6.15
C CYS A 72 -4.46 4.10 7.06
N ALA A 73 -4.52 2.79 6.79
CA ALA A 73 -5.23 1.81 7.60
C ALA A 73 -4.59 0.43 7.49
N ARG A 74 -5.00 -0.51 8.33
CA ARG A 74 -4.60 -1.93 8.22
C ARG A 74 -5.49 -2.67 7.23
N LYS A 75 -5.04 -3.82 6.72
CA LYS A 75 -5.88 -4.70 5.89
C LYS A 75 -7.21 -4.99 6.61
N GLY A 76 -8.31 -4.91 5.87
CA GLY A 76 -9.66 -5.16 6.37
C GLY A 76 -10.28 -4.04 7.21
N GLU A 77 -9.53 -3.00 7.59
CA GLU A 77 -10.12 -1.81 8.20
C GLU A 77 -10.81 -0.94 7.15
N ALA A 78 -11.91 -0.30 7.53
CA ALA A 78 -12.66 0.60 6.67
C ALA A 78 -12.25 2.05 6.92
N ILE A 79 -11.85 2.76 5.86
CA ILE A 79 -11.65 4.20 5.86
C ILE A 79 -12.94 4.86 5.36
N PRO A 80 -13.56 5.77 6.12
CA PRO A 80 -14.72 6.50 5.64
C PRO A 80 -14.30 7.45 4.51
N LEU A 81 -14.89 7.23 3.34
CA LEU A 81 -14.89 8.14 2.20
C LEU A 81 -16.18 8.96 2.24
N GLN A 82 -16.02 10.27 2.10
CA GLN A 82 -17.13 11.20 2.05
C GLN A 82 -17.14 11.87 0.67
N LEU A 83 -18.21 11.63 -0.09
CA LEU A 83 -18.49 12.38 -1.31
C LEU A 83 -19.41 13.55 -0.95
N ALA A 84 -18.83 14.73 -0.83
CA ALA A 84 -19.55 15.96 -0.57
C ALA A 84 -20.00 16.59 -1.89
N VAL A 85 -21.30 16.84 -2.01
CA VAL A 85 -21.93 17.38 -3.21
C VAL A 85 -22.80 18.56 -2.83
N TRP A 86 -22.65 19.69 -3.53
CA TRP A 86 -23.51 20.85 -3.37
C TRP A 86 -23.57 21.67 -4.64
N ASN A 87 -24.56 22.55 -4.72
CA ASN A 87 -24.68 23.54 -5.76
C ASN A 87 -24.30 24.93 -5.24
N ALA A 88 -23.44 25.63 -5.95
CA ALA A 88 -23.15 27.03 -5.64
C ALA A 88 -24.31 27.96 -6.02
N THR A 89 -25.20 27.52 -6.91
CA THR A 89 -26.41 28.24 -7.31
C THR A 89 -27.61 27.79 -6.44
N PRO A 90 -28.67 28.61 -6.32
CA PRO A 90 -29.87 28.21 -5.59
C PRO A 90 -30.66 27.09 -6.28
N PHE A 91 -30.32 26.74 -7.52
CA PHE A 91 -31.00 25.72 -8.29
C PHE A 91 -30.51 24.32 -7.91
N SER A 92 -31.41 23.34 -7.93
CA SER A 92 -31.00 21.94 -7.87
C SER A 92 -30.39 21.54 -9.22
N SER A 93 -29.34 20.74 -9.20
CA SER A 93 -28.97 19.97 -10.38
C SER A 93 -30.05 18.93 -10.66
N GLY A 94 -30.22 18.57 -11.93
CA GLY A 94 -30.98 17.38 -12.29
C GLY A 94 -30.28 16.10 -11.82
N ARG A 95 -30.56 14.97 -12.47
CA ARG A 95 -29.93 13.70 -12.08
C ARG A 95 -28.44 13.73 -12.40
N VAL A 96 -27.60 13.65 -11.38
CA VAL A 96 -26.16 13.47 -11.51
C VAL A 96 -25.84 11.98 -11.52
N GLN A 97 -24.96 11.56 -12.42
CA GLN A 97 -24.40 10.22 -12.50
C GLN A 97 -22.90 10.30 -12.28
N ALA A 98 -22.42 9.65 -11.23
CA ALA A 98 -21.00 9.54 -10.92
C ALA A 98 -20.56 8.08 -11.04
N ARG A 99 -19.39 7.84 -11.63
CA ARG A 99 -18.69 6.56 -11.57
C ARG A 99 -17.44 6.76 -10.72
N LEU A 100 -17.42 6.09 -9.57
CA LEU A 100 -16.24 5.99 -8.73
C LEU A 100 -15.48 4.74 -9.14
N THR A 101 -14.18 4.87 -9.30
CA THR A 101 -13.27 3.78 -9.62
C THR A 101 -12.24 3.71 -8.51
N VAL A 102 -12.12 2.53 -7.91
CA VAL A 102 -11.22 2.20 -6.82
C VAL A 102 -10.23 1.19 -7.37
N VAL A 103 -8.94 1.55 -7.37
CA VAL A 103 -7.88 0.69 -7.91
C VAL A 103 -6.82 0.47 -6.84
N ASN A 104 -6.57 -0.78 -6.47
CA ASN A 104 -5.35 -1.12 -5.73
C ASN A 104 -4.18 -1.16 -6.72
N THR A 105 -3.29 -0.17 -6.63
CA THR A 105 -2.12 -0.06 -7.51
C THR A 105 -1.06 -1.13 -7.26
N PHE A 106 -1.05 -1.76 -6.07
CA PHE A 106 -0.15 -2.87 -5.78
C PHE A 106 -0.64 -4.17 -6.43
N THR A 107 -1.91 -4.57 -6.19
CA THR A 107 -2.45 -5.85 -6.70
C THR A 107 -3.09 -5.79 -8.08
N GLY A 108 -3.36 -4.58 -8.60
CA GLY A 108 -4.09 -4.36 -9.85
C GLY A 108 -5.60 -4.56 -9.75
N GLN A 109 -6.15 -4.85 -8.56
CA GLN A 109 -7.60 -5.02 -8.38
C GLN A 109 -8.34 -3.70 -8.63
N ARG A 110 -9.41 -3.76 -9.42
CA ARG A 110 -10.23 -2.61 -9.79
C ARG A 110 -11.69 -2.87 -9.48
N GLU A 111 -12.30 -1.95 -8.76
CA GLU A 111 -13.73 -1.93 -8.45
C GLU A 111 -14.36 -0.66 -9.03
N GLU A 112 -15.56 -0.79 -9.58
CA GLU A 112 -16.32 0.33 -10.12
C GLU A 112 -17.69 0.42 -9.46
N GLU A 113 -17.98 1.58 -8.88
CA GLU A 113 -19.26 1.88 -8.29
C GLU A 113 -19.94 3.03 -9.01
N ARG A 114 -21.26 2.93 -9.17
CA ARG A 114 -22.07 3.93 -9.85
C ARG A 114 -23.04 4.55 -8.88
N PHE A 115 -22.95 5.86 -8.72
CA PHE A 115 -23.84 6.64 -7.88
C PHE A 115 -24.75 7.51 -8.75
N SER A 116 -26.00 7.65 -8.30
CA SER A 116 -26.92 8.64 -8.84
C SER A 116 -27.52 9.46 -7.73
N PHE A 117 -27.38 10.78 -7.82
CA PHE A 117 -27.85 11.73 -6.81
C PHE A 117 -28.33 13.02 -7.46
N THR A 118 -28.95 13.89 -6.66
CA THR A 118 -29.34 15.25 -7.05
C THR A 118 -28.70 16.21 -6.06
N ALA A 119 -28.04 17.26 -6.55
CA ALA A 119 -27.39 18.25 -5.70
C ALA A 119 -28.22 19.52 -5.62
N GLY A 120 -28.59 19.93 -4.41
CA GLY A 120 -29.18 21.25 -4.15
C GLY A 120 -28.16 22.25 -3.60
N PRO A 121 -28.61 23.45 -3.20
CA PRO A 121 -27.75 24.44 -2.54
C PRO A 121 -27.25 23.96 -1.16
N ARG A 122 -27.96 23.04 -0.51
CA ARG A 122 -27.51 22.42 0.73
C ARG A 122 -26.48 21.34 0.45
N ARG A 123 -25.39 21.36 1.21
CA ARG A 123 -24.33 20.35 1.14
C ARG A 123 -24.87 18.99 1.57
N GLN A 124 -24.78 18.02 0.68
CA GLN A 124 -25.10 16.61 0.93
C GLN A 124 -23.80 15.83 1.00
N VAL A 125 -23.70 14.90 1.94
CA VAL A 125 -22.51 14.06 2.11
C VAL A 125 -22.93 12.61 2.02
N PHE A 126 -22.40 11.89 1.04
CA PHE A 126 -22.57 10.45 0.91
C PHE A 126 -21.37 9.77 1.56
N GLN A 127 -21.66 8.92 2.55
CA GLN A 127 -20.64 8.12 3.21
C GLN A 127 -20.50 6.79 2.47
N HIS A 128 -19.27 6.45 2.12
CA HIS A 128 -18.88 5.18 1.53
C HIS A 128 -17.70 4.62 2.36
N GLN A 129 -17.59 3.31 2.48
CA GLN A 129 -16.54 2.66 3.27
C GLN A 129 -15.50 2.06 2.34
N LEU A 130 -14.33 2.69 2.27
CA LEU A 130 -13.19 2.15 1.54
C LEU A 130 -12.51 1.09 2.40
N SER A 131 -12.54 -0.16 1.97
CA SER A 131 -11.80 -1.24 2.60
C SER A 131 -11.02 -2.00 1.54
N SER A 132 -9.84 -2.50 1.90
CA SER A 132 -9.11 -3.44 1.06
C SER A 132 -8.72 -4.65 1.88
N ARG A 133 -8.92 -5.83 1.28
CA ARG A 133 -8.46 -7.10 1.87
C ARG A 133 -6.96 -7.36 1.64
N THR A 134 -6.34 -6.58 0.76
CA THR A 134 -4.93 -6.67 0.40
C THR A 134 -4.20 -5.39 0.80
N CYS A 135 -2.90 -5.46 1.05
CA CYS A 135 -2.04 -4.31 1.22
C CYS A 135 -1.79 -3.64 -0.13
N GLY A 136 -1.32 -2.39 -0.05
CA GLY A 136 -1.08 -1.57 -1.22
C GLY A 136 -1.69 -0.20 -1.13
N ARG A 137 -1.33 0.62 -2.11
CA ARG A 137 -1.91 1.93 -2.31
C ARG A 137 -3.18 1.81 -3.14
N VAL A 138 -4.31 2.15 -2.54
CA VAL A 138 -5.63 2.20 -3.15
C VAL A 138 -5.92 3.62 -3.59
N VAL A 139 -6.18 3.81 -4.88
CA VAL A 139 -6.49 5.09 -5.49
C VAL A 139 -7.97 5.15 -5.84
N CYS A 140 -8.66 6.16 -5.34
CA CYS A 140 -10.08 6.41 -5.53
C CYS A 140 -10.26 7.65 -6.40
N GLN A 141 -10.88 7.47 -7.56
CA GLN A 141 -11.08 8.54 -8.54
C GLN A 141 -12.50 8.50 -9.10
N VAL A 142 -13.07 9.68 -9.38
CA VAL A 142 -14.37 9.79 -10.05
C VAL A 142 -14.10 9.93 -11.55
N ASP A 143 -14.09 8.81 -12.27
CA ASP A 143 -13.73 8.74 -13.70
C ASP A 143 -14.77 9.38 -14.62
N ARG A 144 -16.06 9.31 -14.26
CA ARG A 144 -17.16 9.87 -15.06
C ARG A 144 -18.15 10.60 -14.17
N LEU A 145 -18.35 11.89 -14.42
CA LEU A 145 -19.30 12.71 -13.70
C LEU A 145 -20.14 13.52 -14.69
N TRP A 146 -21.44 13.23 -14.72
CA TRP A 146 -22.39 13.82 -15.67
C TRP A 146 -23.62 14.33 -14.94
N ALA A 147 -24.07 15.54 -15.24
CA ALA A 147 -25.33 16.07 -14.75
C ALA A 147 -26.34 16.14 -15.89
N CYS A 148 -27.52 15.57 -15.65
CA CYS A 148 -28.63 15.63 -16.60
C CYS A 148 -29.47 16.90 -16.36
N ASP A 149 -30.18 17.34 -17.40
CA ASP A 149 -31.28 18.28 -17.26
C ASP A 149 -32.46 17.66 -16.47
N TYR A 150 -33.45 18.48 -16.12
CA TYR A 150 -34.61 18.02 -15.34
C TYR A 150 -35.47 16.97 -16.07
N LEU A 151 -35.47 16.96 -17.40
CA LEU A 151 -36.18 15.94 -18.19
C LEU A 151 -35.32 14.70 -18.46
N GLY A 152 -34.01 14.76 -18.23
CA GLY A 152 -33.08 13.66 -18.50
C GLY A 152 -32.81 13.39 -19.98
N LEU A 153 -33.01 14.41 -20.82
CA LEU A 153 -32.78 14.41 -22.27
C LEU A 153 -31.32 14.72 -22.61
N PHE A 154 -30.74 15.72 -21.95
CA PHE A 154 -29.39 16.22 -22.14
C PHE A 154 -28.52 15.90 -20.92
N ALA A 155 -27.24 15.61 -21.14
CA ALA A 155 -26.26 15.49 -20.06
C ALA A 155 -24.98 16.23 -20.42
N LEU A 156 -24.46 16.95 -19.44
CA LEU A 156 -23.21 17.68 -19.56
C LEU A 156 -22.17 17.09 -18.59
N PRO A 157 -20.91 16.98 -19.02
CA PRO A 157 -19.82 16.58 -18.13
C PRO A 157 -19.59 17.68 -17.09
N VAL A 158 -19.30 17.27 -15.86
CA VAL A 158 -18.99 18.18 -14.75
C VAL A 158 -17.55 17.99 -14.32
N ARG A 159 -16.95 19.06 -13.77
CA ARG A 159 -15.58 19.03 -13.25
C ARG A 159 -15.41 17.91 -12.22
N HIS A 160 -14.42 17.05 -12.46
CA HIS A 160 -14.08 15.96 -11.57
C HIS A 160 -13.43 16.47 -10.27
N PRO A 161 -13.75 15.88 -9.10
CA PRO A 161 -12.99 16.12 -7.88
C PRO A 161 -11.56 15.59 -8.02
N ARG A 162 -10.65 16.07 -7.17
CA ARG A 162 -9.33 15.45 -7.04
C ARG A 162 -9.48 14.02 -6.53
N GLY A 163 -8.70 13.12 -7.11
CA GLY A 163 -8.58 11.75 -6.60
C GLY A 163 -7.98 11.72 -5.20
N LEU A 164 -8.28 10.66 -4.48
CA LEU A 164 -7.68 10.37 -3.18
C LEU A 164 -6.90 9.07 -3.26
N SER A 165 -5.86 8.97 -2.44
CA SER A 165 -5.12 7.73 -2.24
C SER A 165 -5.12 7.37 -0.76
N ALA A 166 -5.30 6.09 -0.48
CA ALA A 166 -5.12 5.52 0.84
C ALA A 166 -4.14 4.35 0.78
N THR A 167 -3.32 4.19 1.81
CA THR A 167 -2.36 3.09 1.90
C THR A 167 -2.82 2.08 2.95
N PHE A 168 -2.95 0.82 2.54
CA PHE A 168 -3.23 -0.29 3.43
C PHE A 168 -1.94 -1.05 3.71
N TRP A 169 -1.54 -1.08 4.99
CA TRP A 169 -0.29 -1.72 5.42
C TRP A 169 -0.41 -3.24 5.48
N PRO A 170 0.70 -3.98 5.28
CA PRO A 170 0.72 -5.42 5.53
C PRO A 170 0.38 -5.75 6.99
N THR A 171 -0.18 -6.94 7.21
CA THR A 171 -0.50 -7.44 8.54
C THR A 171 0.77 -7.99 9.17
N VAL A 172 1.09 -7.50 10.38
CA VAL A 172 2.22 -7.98 11.18
C VAL A 172 1.70 -9.00 12.19
N TYR A 173 2.23 -10.21 12.12
CA TYR A 173 1.99 -11.26 13.10
C TYR A 173 3.17 -11.35 14.07
N PRO A 174 2.94 -11.54 15.39
CA PRO A 174 4.02 -11.78 16.32
C PRO A 174 4.68 -13.13 16.01
N LEU A 175 6.01 -13.15 15.89
CA LEU A 175 6.80 -14.33 15.57
C LEU A 175 7.82 -14.62 16.67
N GLU A 176 8.08 -15.90 16.92
CA GLU A 176 9.20 -16.36 17.72
C GLU A 176 10.30 -16.88 16.79
N LEU A 177 11.39 -16.11 16.69
CA LEU A 177 12.53 -16.38 15.81
C LEU A 177 13.75 -16.79 16.63
N GLU A 178 14.52 -17.74 16.12
CA GLU A 178 15.85 -18.07 16.66
C GLU A 178 16.91 -17.48 15.73
N VAL A 179 17.47 -16.33 16.09
CA VAL A 179 18.57 -15.72 15.32
C VAL A 179 19.89 -16.22 15.89
N ARG A 180 20.68 -16.91 15.06
CA ARG A 180 22.02 -17.36 15.43
C ARG A 180 23.02 -16.24 15.22
N GLU A 181 23.86 -16.00 16.22
CA GLU A 181 25.01 -15.11 16.08
C GLU A 181 25.94 -15.66 15.00
N SER A 182 26.09 -14.92 13.91
CA SER A 182 26.99 -15.30 12.82
C SER A 182 28.43 -15.14 13.28
N SER A 183 29.23 -16.19 13.12
CA SER A 183 30.66 -16.19 13.45
C SER A 183 31.53 -15.52 12.38
N ILE A 184 30.96 -14.67 11.51
CA ILE A 184 31.70 -14.00 10.43
C ILE A 184 32.45 -12.82 11.07
N PRO A 185 33.80 -12.86 11.16
CA PRO A 185 34.58 -11.87 11.91
C PRO A 185 34.71 -10.51 11.21
N ASP A 186 34.33 -10.41 9.93
CA ASP A 186 34.65 -9.29 9.04
C ASP A 186 33.38 -8.55 8.56
N SER A 187 32.48 -8.20 9.48
CA SER A 187 31.61 -7.05 9.20
C SER A 187 32.17 -5.85 9.94
N GLU A 188 32.61 -4.85 9.18
CA GLU A 188 32.72 -3.47 9.68
C GLU A 188 31.31 -2.97 10.01
N GLY A 189 30.68 -3.55 11.03
CA GLY A 189 29.44 -3.04 11.59
C GLY A 189 29.74 -1.67 12.18
N GLU A 190 29.53 -0.60 11.41
CA GLU A 190 29.74 0.77 11.89
C GLU A 190 28.74 1.17 13.00
N ARG A 191 27.75 0.32 13.28
CA ARG A 191 26.64 0.58 14.20
C ARG A 191 26.56 -0.47 15.30
N TYR A 192 26.30 0.01 16.52
CA TYR A 192 26.27 -0.79 17.74
C TYR A 192 24.93 -0.62 18.47
N SER A 193 24.51 -1.62 19.24
CA SER A 193 23.29 -1.54 20.06
C SER A 193 23.46 -0.47 21.14
N GLN A 194 22.45 0.39 21.28
CA GLN A 194 22.37 1.37 22.37
C GLN A 194 21.68 0.83 23.63
N LYS A 195 21.16 -0.42 23.60
CA LYS A 195 20.40 -1.00 24.71
C LYS A 195 21.10 -2.20 25.36
N LYS A 196 21.95 -2.91 24.61
CA LYS A 196 22.61 -4.14 25.08
C LYS A 196 24.13 -4.02 24.97
N PRO A 197 24.87 -4.40 26.02
CA PRO A 197 26.31 -4.56 25.92
C PRO A 197 26.65 -5.81 25.10
N GLY A 198 27.81 -5.80 24.47
CA GLY A 198 28.38 -6.94 23.73
C GLY A 198 29.83 -7.21 24.13
N ASP A 199 30.58 -7.78 23.19
CA ASP A 199 31.94 -8.27 23.40
C ASP A 199 32.99 -7.61 22.46
N ASP A 200 32.59 -6.67 21.60
CA ASP A 200 33.51 -6.01 20.66
C ASP A 200 34.36 -4.93 21.36
N PRO A 201 35.69 -5.12 21.48
CA PRO A 201 36.58 -4.16 22.15
C PRO A 201 36.74 -2.83 21.40
N THR A 202 36.27 -2.73 20.15
CA THR A 202 36.41 -1.55 19.29
C THR A 202 35.50 -0.41 19.73
N GLU A 203 34.32 -0.72 20.27
CA GLU A 203 33.34 0.25 20.75
C GLU A 203 33.06 0.09 22.25
N LEU A 204 32.86 1.23 22.94
CA LEU A 204 32.56 1.27 24.37
C LEU A 204 31.09 1.62 24.56
N PHE A 205 30.31 0.66 25.05
CA PHE A 205 28.88 0.83 25.33
C PHE A 205 28.66 1.71 26.57
N ALA A 206 29.27 1.32 27.69
CA ALA A 206 29.12 2.02 28.96
C ALA A 206 30.29 1.78 29.90
N LEU A 207 30.34 2.57 30.98
CA LEU A 207 31.22 2.36 32.12
C LEU A 207 30.38 2.10 33.35
N ARG A 208 30.66 1.00 34.05
CA ARG A 208 29.98 0.65 35.30
C ARG A 208 30.96 0.29 36.40
N ASP A 209 30.46 0.25 37.64
CA ASP A 209 31.24 -0.22 38.78
C ASP A 209 31.50 -1.74 38.66
N TYR A 210 32.70 -2.15 39.10
CA TYR A 210 33.14 -3.54 39.12
C TYR A 210 32.23 -4.41 39.99
N ARG A 211 31.90 -5.60 39.47
CA ARG A 211 31.19 -6.65 40.20
C ARG A 211 32.06 -7.90 40.24
N GLU A 212 31.91 -8.67 41.31
CA GLU A 212 32.60 -9.95 41.43
C GLU A 212 32.26 -10.86 40.24
N GLY A 213 33.28 -11.38 39.56
CA GLY A 213 33.14 -12.18 38.34
C GLY A 213 33.48 -11.43 37.05
N ASP A 214 33.64 -10.10 37.09
CA ASP A 214 34.07 -9.34 35.91
C ASP A 214 35.51 -9.66 35.51
N ARG A 215 35.75 -9.73 34.19
CA ARG A 215 37.09 -9.93 33.65
C ARG A 215 37.97 -8.72 33.98
N LEU A 216 39.09 -8.96 34.65
CA LEU A 216 40.07 -7.92 35.00
C LEU A 216 40.61 -7.18 33.76
N SER A 217 40.63 -7.84 32.60
CA SER A 217 41.01 -7.23 31.31
C SER A 217 40.05 -6.12 30.85
N ARG A 218 38.81 -6.11 31.32
CA ARG A 218 37.81 -5.08 31.01
C ARG A 218 37.89 -3.86 31.95
N ILE A 219 38.76 -3.86 32.96
CA ILE A 219 38.89 -2.73 33.88
C ILE A 219 39.51 -1.52 33.18
N HIS A 220 38.85 -0.36 33.29
CA HIS A 220 39.41 0.91 32.83
C HIS A 220 40.34 1.49 33.91
N TRP A 221 41.56 0.96 34.01
CA TRP A 221 42.52 1.31 35.07
C TRP A 221 42.74 2.82 35.24
N LYS A 222 42.96 3.54 34.14
CA LYS A 222 43.22 4.99 34.17
C LYS A 222 42.05 5.82 34.74
N LEU A 223 40.81 5.47 34.37
CA LEU A 223 39.62 6.17 34.85
C LEU A 223 39.29 5.74 36.28
N SER A 224 39.51 4.47 36.61
CA SER A 224 39.34 3.93 37.96
C SER A 224 40.23 4.65 38.98
N GLN A 225 41.50 4.88 38.63
CA GLN A 225 42.43 5.64 39.45
C GLN A 225 41.95 7.08 39.67
N LYS A 226 41.40 7.73 38.63
CA LYS A 226 40.92 9.11 38.71
C LYS A 226 39.66 9.26 39.56
N MET A 227 38.77 8.28 39.51
CA MET A 227 37.46 8.32 40.19
C MET A 227 37.47 7.68 41.58
N GLY A 228 38.59 7.05 41.99
CA GLY A 228 38.71 6.37 43.28
C GLY A 228 37.85 5.11 43.43
N ARG A 229 37.31 4.58 42.32
CA ARG A 229 36.46 3.38 42.28
C ARG A 229 36.76 2.55 41.03
N THR A 230 36.70 1.22 41.14
CA THR A 230 37.03 0.32 40.04
C THR A 230 35.91 0.30 39.00
N LEU A 231 36.20 0.81 37.80
CA LEU A 231 35.27 0.88 36.69
C LEU A 231 35.62 -0.16 35.62
N VAL A 232 34.60 -0.84 35.13
CA VAL A 232 34.66 -1.85 34.07
C VAL A 232 34.04 -1.29 32.80
N LYS A 233 34.71 -1.52 31.67
CA LYS A 233 34.22 -1.21 30.34
C LYS A 233 33.19 -2.27 29.93
N GLU A 234 31.97 -1.84 29.66
CA GLU A 234 31.03 -2.61 28.88
C GLU A 234 31.28 -2.32 27.40
N LEU A 235 31.48 -3.38 26.64
CA LEU A 235 31.86 -3.31 25.24
C LEU A 235 30.60 -3.24 24.36
N GLY A 236 30.78 -2.76 23.13
CA GLY A 236 29.72 -2.67 22.14
C GLY A 236 29.19 -4.02 21.69
N LEU A 237 27.89 -4.07 21.35
CA LEU A 237 27.30 -5.15 20.56
C LEU A 237 27.15 -4.68 19.11
N PRO A 238 27.96 -5.17 18.16
CA PRO A 238 27.84 -4.76 16.77
C PRO A 238 26.50 -5.23 16.20
N LEU A 239 25.75 -4.33 15.58
CA LEU A 239 24.55 -4.64 14.83
C LEU A 239 24.96 -5.10 13.44
N SER A 240 25.32 -6.37 13.34
CA SER A 240 25.76 -6.95 12.08
C SER A 240 24.58 -7.26 11.16
N ASP A 241 24.60 -6.80 9.92
CA ASP A 241 23.50 -6.86 8.96
C ASP A 241 23.68 -7.95 7.90
N HIS A 242 23.86 -9.17 8.39
CA HIS A 242 24.15 -10.35 7.57
C HIS A 242 22.91 -11.00 6.94
N LEU A 243 21.72 -10.49 7.24
CA LEU A 243 20.44 -10.99 6.75
C LEU A 243 19.99 -10.17 5.54
N LEU A 244 19.67 -10.84 4.43
CA LEU A 244 19.11 -10.21 3.23
C LEU A 244 17.76 -10.82 2.87
N PHE A 245 16.73 -9.98 2.78
CA PHE A 245 15.47 -10.32 2.11
C PHE A 245 15.51 -9.86 0.66
N LEU A 246 15.52 -10.79 -0.29
CA LEU A 246 15.42 -10.50 -1.71
C LEU A 246 13.97 -10.73 -2.18
N LEU A 247 13.26 -9.66 -2.50
CA LEU A 247 11.88 -9.71 -2.95
C LEU A 247 11.79 -9.90 -4.46
N ASP A 248 11.03 -10.90 -4.86
CA ASP A 248 10.67 -11.19 -6.24
C ASP A 248 9.16 -11.44 -6.35
N LEU A 249 8.41 -10.34 -6.50
CA LEU A 249 6.95 -10.33 -6.53
C LEU A 249 6.40 -10.71 -7.92
N ASN A 250 6.89 -11.81 -8.48
CA ASN A 250 6.62 -12.29 -9.85
C ASN A 250 5.28 -13.04 -10.03
N GLY A 251 4.46 -13.15 -8.99
CA GLY A 251 3.18 -13.85 -9.02
C GLY A 251 1.98 -12.92 -9.04
N GLY A 252 0.83 -13.49 -8.68
CA GLY A 252 -0.42 -12.74 -8.59
C GLY A 252 -0.43 -11.77 -7.41
N GLY A 253 -1.25 -10.72 -7.48
CA GLY A 253 -1.35 -9.71 -6.41
C GLY A 253 -1.71 -10.29 -5.03
N LEU A 254 -2.48 -11.39 -4.97
CA LEU A 254 -2.80 -12.08 -3.71
C LEU A 254 -1.63 -12.87 -3.13
N GLU A 255 -0.77 -13.45 -3.97
CA GLU A 255 0.43 -14.16 -3.53
C GLU A 255 1.48 -13.15 -3.03
N ALA A 256 1.64 -12.03 -3.76
CA ALA A 256 2.49 -10.93 -3.34
C ALA A 256 2.03 -10.32 -2.00
N ASP A 257 0.72 -10.18 -1.82
CA ASP A 257 0.10 -9.71 -0.58
C ASP A 257 0.46 -10.59 0.64
N LEU A 258 0.46 -11.91 0.46
CA LEU A 258 0.86 -12.89 1.48
C LEU A 258 2.35 -12.81 1.81
N LEU A 259 3.19 -12.65 0.77
CA LEU A 259 4.64 -12.50 0.94
C LEU A 259 4.99 -11.21 1.70
N LEU A 260 4.27 -10.12 1.45
CA LEU A 260 4.46 -8.88 2.20
C LEU A 260 4.03 -9.01 3.67
N ASP A 261 2.99 -9.78 3.99
CA ASP A 261 2.65 -10.08 5.39
C ASP A 261 3.76 -10.87 6.09
N ALA A 262 4.31 -11.88 5.41
CA ALA A 262 5.43 -12.66 5.91
C ALA A 262 6.67 -11.78 6.14
N LEU A 263 7.05 -10.98 5.14
CA LEU A 263 8.18 -10.06 5.24
C LEU A 263 7.95 -9.02 6.35
N ALA A 264 6.75 -8.48 6.48
CA ALA A 264 6.44 -7.48 7.51
C ALA A 264 6.53 -8.08 8.91
N SER A 265 6.05 -9.31 9.08
CA SER A 265 6.14 -10.05 10.33
C SER A 265 7.60 -10.36 10.71
N LEU A 266 8.40 -10.86 9.75
CA LEU A 266 9.82 -11.15 9.96
C LEU A 266 10.63 -9.90 10.24
N SER A 267 10.42 -8.85 9.45
CA SER A 267 11.11 -7.57 9.59
C SER A 267 10.79 -6.91 10.94
N SER A 268 9.53 -6.96 11.41
CA SER A 268 9.15 -6.45 12.73
C SER A 268 9.85 -7.23 13.84
N ALA A 269 9.78 -8.57 13.81
CA ALA A 269 10.38 -9.44 14.82
C ALA A 269 11.91 -9.27 14.89
N LEU A 270 12.60 -9.12 13.74
CA LEU A 270 14.04 -8.85 13.69
C LEU A 270 14.38 -7.49 14.30
N THR A 271 13.65 -6.42 13.95
CA THR A 271 13.88 -5.10 14.56
C THR A 271 13.58 -5.06 16.05
N GLU A 272 12.58 -5.80 16.52
CA GLU A 272 12.29 -5.95 17.95
C GLU A 272 13.41 -6.69 18.69
N GLY A 273 14.04 -7.67 18.03
CA GLY A 273 15.22 -8.38 18.52
C GLY A 273 16.53 -7.58 18.51
N GLU A 274 16.54 -6.38 17.89
CA GLU A 274 17.74 -5.61 17.56
C GLU A 274 18.68 -6.34 16.58
N HIS A 275 18.11 -7.04 15.61
CA HIS A 275 18.84 -7.65 14.51
C HIS A 275 18.67 -6.80 13.24
N ALA A 276 19.78 -6.31 12.70
CA ALA A 276 19.78 -5.56 11.46
C ALA A 276 19.60 -6.49 10.26
N HIS A 277 18.84 -6.04 9.27
CA HIS A 277 18.64 -6.78 8.03
C HIS A 277 18.49 -5.84 6.84
N ARG A 278 18.78 -6.35 5.65
CA ARG A 278 18.68 -5.63 4.39
C ARG A 278 17.49 -6.17 3.60
N VAL A 279 16.73 -5.28 2.97
CA VAL A 279 15.61 -5.62 2.09
C VAL A 279 15.92 -5.09 0.70
N ALA A 280 16.08 -6.02 -0.25
CA ALA A 280 16.32 -5.73 -1.65
C ALA A 280 15.05 -6.03 -2.47
N PHE A 281 14.61 -5.04 -3.25
CA PHE A 281 13.45 -5.16 -4.14
C PHE A 281 13.71 -4.43 -5.45
N TRP A 282 13.07 -4.91 -6.51
CA TRP A 282 13.14 -4.27 -7.82
C TRP A 282 12.16 -3.10 -7.90
N ASP A 283 12.67 -1.89 -8.13
CA ASP A 283 11.84 -0.74 -8.47
C ASP A 283 11.64 -0.68 -9.98
N GLY A 284 10.44 -1.06 -10.44
CA GLY A 284 10.07 -1.02 -11.85
C GLY A 284 10.04 0.39 -12.44
N ALA A 285 9.84 1.44 -11.64
CA ALA A 285 9.83 2.82 -12.12
C ALA A 285 11.26 3.35 -12.33
N ALA A 286 12.15 3.07 -11.38
CA ALA A 286 13.56 3.46 -11.47
C ALA A 286 14.41 2.49 -12.31
N GLN A 287 13.88 1.32 -12.65
CA GLN A 287 14.60 0.22 -13.31
C GLN A 287 15.90 -0.12 -12.59
N LYS A 288 15.84 -0.18 -11.25
CA LYS A 288 17.00 -0.41 -10.39
C LYS A 288 16.65 -1.30 -9.20
N LEU A 289 17.60 -2.16 -8.84
CA LEU A 289 17.54 -2.89 -7.58
C LEU A 289 17.82 -1.92 -6.43
N GLN A 290 16.81 -1.70 -5.60
CA GLN A 290 16.94 -0.90 -4.38
C GLN A 290 17.24 -1.84 -3.22
N CYS A 291 18.19 -1.48 -2.38
CA CYS A 291 18.54 -2.20 -1.16
C CYS A 291 18.45 -1.21 0.00
N ARG A 292 17.58 -1.52 0.97
CA ARG A 292 17.37 -0.71 2.16
C ARG A 292 17.82 -1.50 3.38
N GLU A 293 18.66 -0.89 4.20
CA GLU A 293 19.04 -1.43 5.50
C GLU A 293 17.99 -1.01 6.53
N VAL A 294 17.57 -1.96 7.35
CA VAL A 294 16.62 -1.76 8.44
C VAL A 294 17.33 -2.13 9.72
N THR A 295 17.48 -1.15 10.61
CA THR A 295 18.13 -1.33 11.90
C THR A 295 17.18 -1.03 13.04
N GLN A 296 16.25 -0.10 12.83
CA GLN A 296 15.30 0.35 13.83
C GLN A 296 13.86 0.24 13.34
N PRO A 297 12.88 0.16 14.24
CA PRO A 297 11.46 0.14 13.87
C PRO A 297 11.01 1.35 13.05
N GLU A 298 11.69 2.49 13.18
CA GLU A 298 11.42 3.72 12.40
C GLU A 298 11.78 3.57 10.91
N ASP A 299 12.73 2.71 10.57
CA ASP A 299 13.14 2.40 9.18
C ASP A 299 12.07 1.59 8.43
N LEU A 300 11.13 0.95 9.16
CA LEU A 300 10.10 0.09 8.56
C LEU A 300 9.10 0.89 7.72
N LEU A 301 8.62 2.03 8.22
CA LEU A 301 7.63 2.83 7.52
C LEU A 301 8.10 3.32 6.13
N PRO A 302 9.28 3.95 5.97
CA PRO A 302 9.77 4.35 4.66
C PRO A 302 10.02 3.14 3.75
N LEU A 303 10.53 2.02 4.28
CA LEU A 303 10.66 0.78 3.51
C LEU A 303 9.31 0.35 2.91
N TRP A 304 8.25 0.28 3.72
CA TRP A 304 6.94 -0.13 3.23
C TRP A 304 6.37 0.84 2.19
N GLN A 305 6.61 2.13 2.34
CA GLN A 305 6.18 3.12 1.35
C GLN A 305 6.83 2.87 -0.01
N GLU A 306 8.12 2.55 -0.03
CA GLU A 306 8.87 2.26 -1.26
C GLU A 306 8.46 0.93 -1.88
N VAL A 307 8.38 -0.15 -1.08
CA VAL A 307 7.98 -1.48 -1.55
C VAL A 307 6.55 -1.46 -2.13
N LEU A 308 5.61 -0.80 -1.46
CA LEU A 308 4.23 -0.68 -1.96
C LEU A 308 4.12 0.24 -3.18
N ALA A 309 5.02 1.22 -3.32
CA ALA A 309 5.07 2.10 -4.49
C ALA A 309 5.68 1.42 -5.72
N ALA A 310 6.64 0.50 -5.54
CA ALA A 310 7.23 -0.30 -6.61
C ALA A 310 6.19 -1.22 -7.31
N GLY A 311 5.12 -1.59 -6.59
CA GLY A 311 4.02 -2.40 -7.11
C GLY A 311 4.32 -3.91 -7.09
N SER A 312 3.33 -4.74 -7.44
CA SER A 312 3.54 -6.18 -7.65
C SER A 312 3.51 -6.56 -9.14
N GLY A 313 4.02 -7.74 -9.47
CA GLY A 313 3.97 -8.29 -10.83
C GLY A 313 5.14 -7.93 -11.73
N SER A 314 6.14 -7.19 -11.25
CA SER A 314 7.44 -7.07 -11.94
C SER A 314 8.41 -8.11 -11.37
N PRO A 315 8.81 -9.13 -12.17
CA PRO A 315 9.79 -10.10 -11.71
C PRO A 315 11.14 -9.42 -11.53
N LEU A 316 11.94 -9.93 -10.58
CA LEU A 316 13.33 -9.54 -10.44
C LEU A 316 14.05 -9.85 -11.78
N PRO A 317 14.64 -8.84 -12.45
CA PRO A 317 15.35 -9.08 -13.70
C PRO A 317 16.69 -9.78 -13.44
N LEU A 318 16.98 -10.76 -14.31
CA LEU A 318 18.22 -11.53 -14.27
C LEU A 318 19.45 -10.64 -14.52
N GLY A 319 20.54 -10.87 -13.78
CA GLY A 319 21.82 -10.19 -13.97
C GLY A 319 22.00 -8.92 -13.12
N GLN A 320 20.98 -8.53 -12.34
CA GLN A 320 21.07 -7.41 -11.39
C GLN A 320 21.56 -7.83 -10.00
N GLU A 321 21.83 -9.13 -9.79
CA GLU A 321 22.31 -9.69 -8.52
C GLU A 321 23.70 -9.16 -8.16
N GLY A 322 24.45 -8.65 -9.14
CA GLY A 322 25.74 -7.96 -8.95
C GLY A 322 25.64 -6.77 -7.98
N ALA A 323 24.50 -6.07 -7.93
CA ALA A 323 24.26 -4.94 -7.05
C ALA A 323 23.94 -5.34 -5.59
N LEU A 324 23.78 -6.64 -5.30
CA LEU A 324 23.53 -7.11 -3.94
C LEU A 324 24.76 -6.92 -3.03
N PRO A 325 24.54 -6.69 -1.73
CA PRO A 325 25.61 -6.42 -0.79
C PRO A 325 26.54 -7.61 -0.52
N ALA A 326 27.80 -7.36 -0.17
CA ALA A 326 28.72 -8.40 0.32
C ALA A 326 28.50 -8.72 1.81
N GLY A 327 29.08 -9.82 2.29
CA GLY A 327 29.15 -10.14 3.73
C GLY A 327 27.88 -10.77 4.34
N LEU A 328 27.03 -11.41 3.55
CA LEU A 328 25.79 -12.02 4.05
C LEU A 328 26.01 -13.42 4.62
N SER A 329 25.37 -13.72 5.75
CA SER A 329 25.35 -15.06 6.37
C SER A 329 24.12 -15.84 5.95
N HIS A 330 23.00 -15.16 5.68
CA HIS A 330 21.74 -15.78 5.35
C HIS A 330 20.93 -14.90 4.37
N VAL A 331 20.54 -15.50 3.26
CA VAL A 331 19.70 -14.89 2.23
C VAL A 331 18.33 -15.53 2.24
N LEU A 332 17.30 -14.71 2.47
CA LEU A 332 15.90 -15.07 2.31
C LEU A 332 15.40 -14.61 0.95
N TYR A 333 15.17 -15.54 0.04
CA TYR A 333 14.57 -15.27 -1.26
C TYR A 333 13.04 -15.37 -1.14
N VAL A 334 12.37 -14.22 -1.22
CA VAL A 334 10.92 -14.06 -1.04
C VAL A 334 10.25 -13.95 -2.40
N CYS A 335 9.61 -15.02 -2.86
CA CYS A 335 9.11 -15.11 -4.23
C CYS A 335 7.75 -15.79 -4.33
N CYS A 336 6.97 -15.47 -5.37
CA CYS A 336 5.76 -16.26 -5.66
C CYS A 336 6.14 -17.55 -6.41
N GLN A 337 7.04 -17.41 -7.38
CA GLN A 337 7.57 -18.52 -8.17
C GLN A 337 9.10 -18.47 -8.15
N PRO A 338 9.79 -19.51 -7.65
CA PRO A 338 11.24 -19.51 -7.61
C PRO A 338 11.85 -19.51 -9.01
N GLN A 339 12.69 -18.51 -9.31
CA GLN A 339 13.43 -18.44 -10.56
C GLN A 339 14.76 -19.19 -10.43
N GLY A 340 14.94 -20.26 -11.22
CA GLY A 340 16.17 -21.06 -11.24
C GLY A 340 17.46 -20.25 -11.45
N PRO A 341 17.51 -19.32 -12.43
CA PRO A 341 18.71 -18.51 -12.66
C PRO A 341 19.08 -17.59 -11.48
N VAL A 342 18.09 -17.02 -10.78
CA VAL A 342 18.32 -16.20 -9.58
C VAL A 342 18.89 -17.06 -8.45
N LEU A 343 18.33 -18.25 -8.24
CA LEU A 343 18.83 -19.19 -7.23
C LEU A 343 20.29 -19.60 -7.48
N LEU A 344 20.66 -19.84 -8.75
CA LEU A 344 22.04 -20.13 -9.14
C LEU A 344 22.96 -18.93 -8.90
N ALA A 345 22.55 -17.73 -9.31
CA ALA A 345 23.31 -16.51 -9.09
C ALA A 345 23.55 -16.21 -7.59
N LEU A 346 22.55 -16.47 -6.75
CA LEU A 346 22.69 -16.36 -5.29
C LEU A 346 23.65 -17.40 -4.71
N GLY A 347 23.58 -18.65 -5.18
CA GLY A 347 24.50 -19.71 -4.76
C GLY A 347 25.96 -19.44 -5.16
N ASP A 348 26.16 -18.92 -6.37
CA ASP A 348 27.49 -18.56 -6.88
C ASP A 348 28.07 -17.34 -6.15
N LYS A 349 27.23 -16.35 -5.82
CA LYS A 349 27.67 -15.12 -5.13
C LYS A 349 27.90 -15.33 -3.63
N TYR A 350 27.10 -16.19 -2.99
CA TYR A 350 27.17 -16.44 -1.53
C TYR A 350 27.27 -17.95 -1.22
N PRO A 351 28.39 -18.61 -1.56
CA PRO A 351 28.52 -20.06 -1.41
C PRO A 351 28.48 -20.54 0.05
N SER A 352 28.81 -19.66 1.00
CA SER A 352 28.81 -19.94 2.44
C SER A 352 27.54 -19.48 3.17
N ALA A 353 26.64 -18.76 2.50
CA ALA A 353 25.43 -18.25 3.13
C ALA A 353 24.33 -19.32 3.14
N GLN A 354 23.52 -19.35 4.20
CA GLN A 354 22.31 -20.15 4.20
C GLN A 354 21.28 -19.51 3.25
N LEU A 355 20.65 -20.32 2.40
CA LEU A 355 19.62 -19.86 1.47
C LEU A 355 18.26 -20.40 1.90
N THR A 356 17.34 -19.51 2.25
CA THR A 356 15.95 -19.86 2.58
C THR A 356 15.01 -19.26 1.52
N VAL A 357 14.18 -20.09 0.90
CA VAL A 357 13.19 -19.66 -0.09
C VAL A 357 11.82 -19.60 0.57
N LEU A 358 11.31 -18.38 0.76
CA LEU A 358 9.94 -18.11 1.19
C LEU A 358 9.05 -18.03 -0.05
N GLN A 359 8.20 -19.02 -0.24
CA GLN A 359 7.37 -19.15 -1.43
C GLN A 359 5.89 -18.95 -1.11
N GLY A 360 5.23 -18.05 -1.83
CA GLY A 360 3.78 -17.83 -1.73
C GLY A 360 3.01 -18.78 -2.65
N GLY A 361 2.11 -19.61 -2.09
CA GLY A 361 1.13 -20.37 -2.87
C GLY A 361 1.25 -21.91 -2.84
N SER A 362 0.48 -22.55 -3.73
CA SER A 362 0.29 -24.01 -3.82
C SER A 362 1.57 -24.74 -4.25
N ALA A 363 1.85 -25.88 -3.59
CA ALA A 363 2.97 -26.82 -3.87
C ALA A 363 3.06 -27.35 -5.32
N SER A 364 2.13 -26.99 -6.21
CA SER A 364 2.13 -27.40 -7.62
C SER A 364 3.22 -26.76 -8.49
N LYS A 365 3.97 -25.77 -7.96
CA LYS A 365 5.06 -25.06 -8.66
C LYS A 365 6.41 -25.25 -7.95
N GLU A 366 6.77 -26.50 -7.67
CA GLU A 366 8.06 -26.84 -7.07
C GLU A 366 9.17 -26.80 -8.13
N ALA A 367 9.89 -25.67 -8.23
CA ALA A 367 11.17 -25.67 -8.91
C ALA A 367 12.19 -26.47 -8.08
N PRO A 368 13.17 -27.15 -8.70
CA PRO A 368 14.28 -27.75 -7.96
C PRO A 368 15.08 -26.66 -7.24
N LEU A 369 15.46 -26.94 -5.98
CA LEU A 369 16.29 -26.04 -5.18
C LEU A 369 17.76 -26.47 -5.23
N PRO A 370 18.71 -25.52 -5.12
CA PRO A 370 20.12 -25.85 -4.93
C PRO A 370 20.34 -26.62 -3.62
N ALA A 371 21.38 -27.44 -3.58
CA ALA A 371 21.70 -28.26 -2.42
C ALA A 371 21.94 -27.38 -1.18
N GLY A 372 21.30 -27.73 -0.05
CA GLY A 372 21.40 -26.99 1.21
C GLY A 372 20.41 -25.83 1.37
N ALA A 373 19.64 -25.47 0.33
CA ALA A 373 18.61 -24.46 0.46
C ALA A 373 17.34 -25.00 1.14
N ARG A 374 16.77 -24.23 2.06
CA ARG A 374 15.52 -24.55 2.77
C ARG A 374 14.33 -23.90 2.07
N ARG A 375 13.23 -24.64 1.87
CA ARG A 375 11.95 -24.08 1.39
C ARG A 375 10.97 -23.90 2.54
N ILE A 376 10.24 -22.79 2.54
CA ILE A 376 9.06 -22.59 3.36
C ILE A 376 7.92 -22.14 2.47
N LEU A 377 6.85 -22.92 2.48
CA LEU A 377 5.62 -22.61 1.78
C LEU A 377 4.71 -21.80 2.70
N LEU A 378 4.29 -20.63 2.24
CA LEU A 378 3.37 -19.77 2.96
C LEU A 378 1.93 -20.09 2.55
N THR A 379 1.10 -20.42 3.54
CA THR A 379 -0.33 -20.65 3.36
C THR A 379 -1.13 -19.43 3.81
N PRO A 380 -2.11 -18.97 3.00
CA PRO A 380 -2.97 -17.84 3.39
C PRO A 380 -3.63 -18.07 4.76
N GLY A 381 -3.49 -17.08 5.66
CA GLY A 381 -4.05 -17.14 7.02
C GLY A 381 -3.24 -17.95 8.04
N GLN A 382 -2.12 -18.55 7.64
CA GLN A 382 -1.24 -19.36 8.51
C GLN A 382 0.21 -18.84 8.55
N VAL A 383 0.43 -17.59 8.14
CA VAL A 383 1.77 -16.94 8.08
C VAL A 383 2.57 -17.15 9.37
N ALA A 384 1.98 -16.88 10.53
CA ALA A 384 2.63 -17.08 11.82
C ALA A 384 3.02 -18.55 12.09
N GLN A 385 2.15 -19.49 11.73
CA GLN A 385 2.40 -20.93 11.90
C GLN A 385 3.51 -21.42 10.96
N ASN A 386 3.62 -20.87 9.75
CA ASN A 386 4.66 -21.24 8.79
C ASN A 386 6.05 -20.70 9.18
N LEU A 387 6.09 -19.58 9.91
CA LEU A 387 7.32 -18.86 10.22
C LEU A 387 7.80 -19.01 11.67
N ASN A 388 6.97 -19.50 12.59
CA ASN A 388 7.39 -19.71 13.97
C ASN A 388 8.48 -20.80 14.08
N GLY A 389 9.48 -20.53 14.93
CA GLY A 389 10.64 -21.42 15.08
C GLY A 389 11.60 -21.38 13.88
N LEU A 390 11.49 -20.36 13.03
CA LEU A 390 12.44 -20.13 11.95
C LEU A 390 13.80 -19.76 12.55
N THR A 391 14.82 -20.50 12.13
CA THR A 391 16.22 -20.23 12.47
C THR A 391 16.85 -19.33 11.42
N LEU A 392 17.32 -18.16 11.83
CA LEU A 392 17.97 -17.17 10.97
C LEU A 392 19.46 -17.04 11.25
#